data_AF-A0A6G2W2U5-F1
#
_entry.id   AF-A0A6G2W2U5-F1
#
_cell.length_a   1.000
_cell.length_b   1.000
_cell.length_c   1.000
_cell.angle_alpha   90.00
_cell.angle_beta   90.00
_cell.angle_gamma   90.00
#
_symmetry.space_group_name_H-M   'P 1'
#
loop_
_entity.id
_entity.type
_entity.pdbx_description
1 polymer ?
#
loop_
_entity_poly.entity_id
_entity_poly.type
_entity_poly.pdbx_seq_one_letter_code
_entity_poly.pdbx_strand_id
1 'polypeptide(L)' 'MIKHVPHHKAERGPAGLTLALSIVSELHVPVPAPRAPEVAVNPVPQLMGLRTSAARPHRRKVPLHRLSTVRA' A
#
# COMPACT_ATOMS: atom_id res chain seq x y z
N MET A 1 -39.71 29.96 29.31
CA MET A 1 -40.20 30.12 27.92
C MET A 1 -38.99 30.25 27.02
N ILE A 2 -38.77 29.30 26.10
CA ILE A 2 -37.59 29.30 25.21
C ILE A 2 -38.00 29.87 23.86
N LYS A 3 -37.24 30.85 23.36
CA LYS A 3 -37.48 31.48 22.06
C LYS A 3 -36.54 30.87 21.02
N HIS A 4 -37.09 30.47 19.89
CA HIS A 4 -36.30 30.00 18.75
C HIS A 4 -35.71 31.21 18.00
N VAL A 5 -34.39 31.23 17.83
CA VAL A 5 -33.68 32.21 17.01
C VAL A 5 -33.18 31.49 15.75
N PRO A 6 -33.65 31.85 14.54
CA PRO A 6 -33.15 31.25 13.33
C PRO A 6 -31.70 31.70 13.07
N HIS A 7 -30.78 30.75 13.03
CA HIS A 7 -29.44 31.00 12.53
C HIS A 7 -29.46 30.90 11.00
N HIS A 8 -29.11 32.01 10.33
CA HIS A 8 -28.81 32.01 8.91
C HIS A 8 -27.71 30.97 8.65
N LYS A 9 -28.06 29.86 7.98
CA LYS A 9 -27.07 28.89 7.53
C LYS A 9 -26.38 29.47 6.32
N ALA A 10 -25.06 29.61 6.41
CA ALA A 10 -24.23 30.09 5.30
C ALA A 10 -24.65 29.38 4.01
N GLU A 11 -24.85 30.18 2.97
CA GLU A 11 -25.45 29.81 1.71
C GLU A 11 -24.68 28.64 1.08
N ARG A 12 -25.24 27.43 1.20
CA ARG A 12 -24.71 26.20 0.58
C ARG A 12 -25.24 26.06 -0.85
N GLY A 13 -25.40 27.19 -1.53
CA GLY A 13 -25.78 27.27 -2.93
C GLY A 13 -24.56 27.09 -3.84
N PRO A 14 -24.78 26.95 -5.16
CA PRO A 14 -23.69 26.76 -6.12
C PRO A 14 -22.66 27.89 -6.07
N ALA A 15 -23.09 29.14 -5.88
CA ALA A 15 -22.19 30.30 -5.74
C ALA A 15 -21.27 30.19 -4.53
N GLY A 16 -21.79 29.77 -3.37
CA GLY A 16 -21.00 29.57 -2.15
C GLY A 16 -20.00 28.41 -2.29
N LEU A 17 -20.37 27.35 -3.02
CA LEU A 17 -19.45 26.24 -3.32
C LEU A 17 -18.33 26.67 -4.27
N THR A 18 -18.63 27.45 -5.32
CA THR A 18 -17.62 27.97 -6.24
C THR A 18 -16.60 28.85 -5.50
N LEU A 19 -17.08 29.75 -4.63
CA LEU A 19 -16.22 30.60 -3.81
C LEU A 19 -15.34 29.78 -2.85
N ALA A 20 -15.92 28.76 -2.20
CA ALA A 20 -15.15 27.90 -1.30
C ALA A 20 -14.03 27.15 -2.06
N LEU A 21 -14.32 26.64 -3.26
CA LEU A 21 -13.33 25.96 -4.09
C LEU A 21 -12.24 26.89 -4.60
N SER A 22 -12.57 28.14 -4.97
CA SER A 22 -11.55 29.12 -5.38
C SER A 22 -10.61 29.44 -4.22
N ILE A 23 -11.16 29.71 -3.03
CA ILE A 23 -10.37 29.94 -1.81
C ILE A 23 -9.49 28.73 -1.49
N VAL A 24 -10.02 27.51 -1.59
CA VAL A 24 -9.23 26.29 -1.36
C VAL A 24 -8.09 26.17 -2.36
N SER A 25 -8.30 26.49 -3.64
CA SER A 25 -7.24 26.44 -4.65
C SER A 25 -6.14 27.49 -4.44
N GLU A 26 -6.48 28.67 -3.93
CA GLU A 26 -5.52 29.72 -3.58
C GLU A 26 -4.69 29.34 -2.35
N LEU A 27 -5.33 28.73 -1.35
CA LEU A 27 -4.68 28.34 -0.09
C LEU A 27 -3.91 27.02 -0.18
N HIS A 28 -4.39 26.08 -0.99
CA HIS A 28 -3.86 24.74 -1.13
C HIS A 28 -3.43 24.48 -2.57
N VAL A 29 -2.44 25.23 -3.05
CA VAL A 29 -1.74 24.85 -4.27
C VAL A 29 -1.15 23.46 -4.02
N PRO A 30 -1.57 22.42 -4.77
CA PRO A 30 -0.98 21.10 -4.62
C PRO A 30 0.48 21.23 -5.02
N VAL A 31 1.38 21.21 -4.03
CA VAL A 31 2.81 21.08 -4.32
C VAL A 31 2.94 19.73 -5.03
N PRO A 32 3.37 19.69 -6.30
CA PRO A 32 3.57 18.42 -6.98
C PRO A 32 4.64 17.67 -6.18
N ALA A 33 4.22 16.64 -5.44
CA ALA A 33 5.17 15.79 -4.75
C ALA A 33 6.10 15.21 -5.83
N PRO A 34 7.42 15.28 -5.67
CA PRO A 34 8.34 14.64 -6.60
C PRO A 34 7.93 13.18 -6.69
N ARG A 35 7.53 12.73 -7.89
CA ARG A 35 7.39 11.29 -8.13
C ARG A 35 8.75 10.69 -7.83
N ALA A 36 8.80 9.80 -6.84
CA ALA A 36 10.02 9.08 -6.52
C ALA A 36 10.55 8.47 -7.83
N PRO A 37 11.85 8.63 -8.14
CA PRO A 37 12.41 8.00 -9.31
C PRO A 37 12.11 6.51 -9.23
N GLU A 38 11.59 5.96 -10.32
CA GLU A 38 11.35 4.54 -10.47
C GLU A 38 12.66 3.85 -10.12
N VAL A 39 12.74 3.26 -8.92
CA VAL A 39 13.95 2.62 -8.41
C VAL A 39 14.29 1.58 -9.45
N ALA A 40 15.37 1.82 -10.20
CA ALA A 40 15.87 0.87 -11.19
C ALA A 40 15.87 -0.49 -10.51
N VAL A 41 15.05 -1.40 -11.05
CA VAL A 41 14.89 -2.77 -10.57
C VAL A 41 16.28 -3.27 -10.24
N ASN A 42 16.58 -3.42 -8.95
CA ASN A 42 17.86 -3.95 -8.49
C ASN A 42 18.15 -5.18 -9.36
N PRO A 43 19.33 -5.30 -9.98
CA PRO A 43 19.63 -6.48 -10.78
C PRO A 43 19.41 -7.68 -9.87
N VAL A 44 18.39 -8.49 -10.19
CA VAL A 44 18.08 -9.73 -9.48
C VAL A 44 19.41 -10.48 -9.37
N PRO A 45 19.87 -10.85 -8.16
CA PRO A 45 21.11 -11.58 -8.03
C PRO A 45 21.01 -12.80 -8.93
N GLN A 46 21.91 -12.89 -9.91
CA GLN A 46 21.94 -14.00 -10.84
C GLN A 46 22.09 -15.26 -9.99
N LEU A 47 21.04 -16.09 -9.97
CA LEU A 47 20.96 -17.35 -9.21
C LEU A 47 21.88 -18.42 -9.84
N MET A 48 23.14 -18.06 -10.06
CA MET A 48 24.21 -18.92 -10.55
C MET A 48 24.34 -20.12 -9.61
N GLY A 49 23.74 -21.25 -10.01
CA GLY A 49 23.83 -22.52 -9.28
C GLY A 49 22.57 -22.98 -8.54
N LEU A 50 21.48 -22.19 -8.51
CA LEU A 50 20.24 -22.56 -7.79
C LEU A 50 19.20 -23.30 -8.64
N ARG A 51 19.55 -23.68 -9.88
CA ARG A 51 18.70 -24.47 -10.80
C ARG A 51 18.91 -25.98 -10.62
N THR A 52 18.84 -26.48 -9.39
CA THR A 52 18.78 -27.93 -9.19
C THR A 52 17.38 -28.42 -9.55
N SER A 53 17.27 -29.25 -10.58
CA SER A 53 15.99 -29.83 -11.00
C SER A 53 15.37 -30.64 -9.86
N ALA A 54 14.09 -30.40 -9.57
CA ALA A 54 13.31 -31.18 -8.61
C ALA A 54 13.15 -32.66 -9.02
N ALA A 55 13.51 -33.02 -10.26
CA ALA A 55 13.48 -34.38 -10.75
C ALA A 55 14.66 -35.24 -10.25
N ARG A 56 15.62 -34.68 -9.51
CA ARG A 56 16.74 -35.47 -8.97
C ARG A 56 16.22 -36.44 -7.91
N PRO A 57 16.36 -37.77 -8.09
CA PRO A 57 15.92 -38.73 -7.08
C PRO A 57 16.74 -38.54 -5.81
N HIS A 58 16.08 -38.17 -4.71
CA HIS A 58 16.72 -37.99 -3.42
C HIS A 58 17.11 -39.35 -2.82
N ARG A 59 18.37 -39.76 -2.96
CA ARG A 59 18.90 -40.98 -2.34
C ARG A 59 19.09 -40.78 -0.83
N ARG A 60 18.07 -41.11 -0.03
CA ARG A 60 18.17 -41.13 1.44
C ARG A 60 19.11 -42.25 1.88
N LYS A 61 20.11 -41.93 2.70
CA LYS A 61 21.05 -42.93 3.25
C LYS A 61 20.43 -43.77 4.37
N VAL A 62 19.36 -43.29 5.01
CA VAL A 62 18.72 -43.97 6.16
C VAL A 62 17.19 -43.97 5.97
N PRO A 63 16.49 -45.08 6.31
CA PRO A 63 15.03 -45.15 6.24
C PRO A 63 14.34 -44.14 7.18
N LEU A 64 13.28 -43.49 6.66
CA LEU A 64 12.49 -42.49 7.39
C LEU A 64 11.78 -43.01 8.65
N HIS A 65 11.50 -44.32 8.73
CA HIS A 65 10.87 -44.92 9.91
C HIS A 65 11.73 -44.80 11.19
N ARG A 66 13.02 -44.46 11.05
CA ARG A 66 13.93 -44.22 12.19
C ARG A 66 13.82 -42.81 12.79
N LEU A 67 13.05 -41.91 12.19
CA LEU A 67 12.92 -40.51 12.60
C LEU A 67 11.59 -40.20 13.32
N SER A 68 10.80 -41.20 13.70
CA SER A 68 9.49 -41.01 14.33
C SER A 68 9.54 -40.46 15.77
N THR A 69 10.72 -40.17 16.31
CA THR A 69 10.93 -39.70 17.69
C THR A 69 10.73 -38.20 17.90
N VAL A 70 10.38 -37.42 16.87
CA VAL A 70 10.06 -35.99 17.02
C VAL A 70 8.66 -35.70 16.48
N ARG A 71 7.65 -36.16 17.22
CA ARG A 71 6.30 -35.58 17.19
C ARG A 71 5.91 -35.29 18.63
N ALA A 72 6.20 -34.05 19.05
CA ALA A 72 5.58 -33.41 20.21
C ALA A 72 4.34 -32.66 19.73
#